data_AF-A0A963EKR2-F1
#
_entry.id   AF-A0A963EKR2-F1
#
_cell.length_a   1.000
_cell.length_b   1.000
_cell.length_c   1.000
_cell.angle_alpha   90.00
_cell.angle_beta   90.00
_cell.angle_gamma   90.00
#
_symmetry.space_group_name_H-M   'P 1'
#
loop_
_entity.id
_entity.type
_entity.pdbx_description
1 polymer ?
#
loop_
_entity_poly.entity_id
_entity_poly.type
_entity_poly.pdbx_seq_one_letter_code
_entity_poly.pdbx_strand_id
1 'polypeptide(L)'
;QFGRPIGSFQALKHRLAEHAANLEGAKAAAAHAARAVQVGAPDAAVAVSVAKSHCGRHATEIIRDCVQMHGGIGVTDDLEIGFFLKRARVAMQILGDTGFHKNRYATLNGY
;
A
#
# COMPACT_ATOMS: atom_id res chain seq x y z
N GLN A 1 -16.54 0.77 -22.40
CA GLN A 1 -16.95 2.19 -22.53
C GLN A 1 -16.27 2.79 -23.75
N PHE A 2 -16.89 3.73 -24.47
CA PHE A 2 -16.25 4.51 -25.56
C PHE A 2 -15.57 3.69 -26.69
N GLY A 3 -16.05 2.49 -27.00
CA GLY A 3 -15.58 1.71 -28.16
C GLY A 3 -14.13 1.21 -28.12
N ARG A 4 -13.43 1.31 -26.99
CA ARG A 4 -12.05 0.81 -26.82
C ARG A 4 -11.81 0.26 -25.41
N PRO A 5 -10.82 -0.63 -25.20
CA PRO A 5 -10.46 -1.10 -23.86
C PRO A 5 -10.09 0.05 -22.92
N ILE A 6 -10.55 0.01 -21.67
CA ILE A 6 -10.30 1.05 -20.66
C ILE A 6 -8.78 1.22 -20.38
N GLY A 7 -8.00 0.14 -20.50
CA GLY A 7 -6.54 0.20 -20.40
C GLY A 7 -5.86 1.01 -21.51
N SER A 8 -6.56 1.41 -22.57
CA SER A 8 -5.98 2.22 -23.67
C SER A 8 -5.82 3.71 -23.32
N PHE A 9 -6.52 4.21 -22.30
CA PHE A 9 -6.47 5.61 -21.89
C PHE A 9 -5.17 5.92 -21.13
N GLN A 10 -4.36 6.86 -21.62
CA GLN A 10 -3.03 7.17 -21.07
C GLN A 10 -3.06 7.53 -19.58
N ALA A 11 -4.02 8.33 -19.15
CA ALA A 11 -4.15 8.72 -17.74
C ALA A 11 -4.27 7.49 -16.80
N LEU A 12 -4.98 6.44 -17.24
CA LEU A 12 -5.11 5.21 -16.47
C LEU A 12 -3.83 4.37 -16.52
N LYS A 13 -3.16 4.29 -17.67
CA LYS A 13 -1.87 3.62 -17.79
C LYS A 13 -0.81 4.22 -16.88
N HIS A 14 -0.65 5.54 -16.91
CA HIS A 14 0.33 6.24 -16.07
C HIS A 14 0.06 6.00 -14.58
N ARG A 15 -1.20 6.14 -14.16
CA ARG A 15 -1.60 5.87 -12.78
C ARG A 15 -1.32 4.43 -12.36
N LEU A 16 -1.64 3.45 -13.21
CA LEU A 16 -1.36 2.04 -12.93
C LEU A 16 0.14 1.74 -12.88
N ALA A 17 0.94 2.38 -13.72
CA ALA A 17 2.39 2.23 -13.68
C ALA A 17 3.00 2.79 -12.38
N GLU A 18 2.50 3.94 -11.92
CA GLU A 18 2.89 4.51 -10.63
C GLU A 18 2.47 3.60 -9.46
N HIS A 19 1.25 3.07 -9.48
CA HIS A 19 0.77 2.11 -8.49
C HIS A 19 1.59 0.83 -8.47
N ALA A 20 2.00 0.33 -9.63
CA ALA A 20 2.87 -0.83 -9.72
C ALA A 20 4.24 -0.56 -9.07
N ALA A 21 4.85 0.60 -9.36
CA ALA A 21 6.12 0.98 -8.74
C ALA A 21 6.00 1.12 -7.21
N ASN A 22 4.95 1.78 -6.72
CA ASN A 22 4.69 1.93 -5.29
C ASN A 22 4.44 0.57 -4.60
N LEU A 23 3.74 -0.35 -5.26
CA LEU A 23 3.49 -1.69 -4.74
C LEU A 23 4.79 -2.49 -4.62
N GLU A 24 5.67 -2.44 -5.62
CA GLU A 24 6.96 -3.12 -5.54
C GLU A 24 7.86 -2.50 -4.46
N GLY A 25 7.84 -1.18 -4.29
CA GLY A 25 8.50 -0.50 -3.17
C GLY A 25 7.99 -0.98 -1.80
N ALA A 26 6.67 -1.11 -1.65
CA ALA A 26 6.04 -1.62 -0.43
C ALA A 26 6.45 -3.07 -0.13
N LYS A 27 6.46 -3.95 -1.14
CA LYS A 27 6.91 -5.34 -1.01
C LYS A 27 8.38 -5.41 -0.60
N ALA A 28 9.24 -4.64 -1.25
CA ALA A 28 10.67 -4.61 -0.95
C ALA A 28 10.93 -4.14 0.48
N ALA A 29 10.27 -3.06 0.92
CA ALA A 29 10.39 -2.56 2.29
C ALA A 29 9.91 -3.59 3.33
N ALA A 30 8.78 -4.25 3.08
CA ALA A 30 8.25 -5.28 3.97
C ALA A 30 9.18 -6.50 4.05
N ALA A 31 9.71 -6.97 2.92
CA ALA A 31 10.66 -8.07 2.87
C ALA A 31 11.97 -7.73 3.61
N HIS A 32 12.48 -6.51 3.42
CA HIS A 32 13.66 -6.02 4.13
C HIS A 32 13.42 -5.96 5.64
N ALA A 33 12.30 -5.40 6.09
CA ALA A 33 11.96 -5.35 7.51
C ALA A 33 11.83 -6.74 8.13
N ALA A 34 11.19 -7.69 7.44
CA ALA A 34 11.08 -9.06 7.88
C ALA A 34 12.45 -9.74 8.03
N ARG A 35 13.35 -9.54 7.05
CA ARG A 35 14.72 -10.02 7.09
C ARG A 35 15.50 -9.41 8.27
N ALA A 36 15.40 -8.11 8.47
CA ALA A 36 16.08 -7.38 9.55
C ALA A 36 15.65 -7.91 10.93
N VAL A 37 14.35 -8.15 11.13
CA VAL A 37 13.82 -8.78 12.34
C VAL A 37 14.36 -10.21 12.51
N GLN A 38 14.34 -11.00 11.43
CA GLN A 38 14.79 -12.40 11.48
C GLN A 38 16.25 -12.54 11.91
N VAL A 39 17.13 -11.64 11.46
CA VAL A 39 18.57 -11.68 11.78
C VAL A 39 18.93 -10.86 13.03
N GLY A 40 17.95 -10.24 13.69
CA GLY A 40 18.20 -9.38 14.86
C GLY A 40 19.02 -8.14 14.54
N ALA A 41 18.83 -7.54 13.36
CA ALA A 41 19.58 -6.36 12.95
C ALA A 41 19.33 -5.18 13.91
N PRO A 42 20.37 -4.37 14.23
CA PRO A 42 20.23 -3.23 15.16
C PRO A 42 19.16 -2.21 14.74
N ASP A 43 18.92 -2.08 13.45
CA ASP A 43 17.97 -1.14 12.83
C ASP A 43 16.61 -1.79 12.50
N ALA A 44 16.36 -3.04 12.90
CA ALA A 44 15.12 -3.74 12.58
C ALA A 44 13.86 -2.96 13.00
N ALA A 45 13.91 -2.27 14.14
CA ALA A 45 12.81 -1.42 14.60
C ALA A 45 12.53 -0.25 13.65
N VAL A 46 13.57 0.36 13.08
CA VAL A 46 13.46 1.45 12.10
C VAL A 46 12.90 0.90 10.79
N ALA A 47 13.44 -0.22 10.29
CA ALA A 47 13.00 -0.87 9.07
C ALA A 47 11.49 -1.24 9.10
N VAL A 48 11.01 -1.77 10.23
CA VAL A 48 9.57 -2.06 10.44
C VAL A 48 8.72 -0.80 10.34
N SER A 49 9.15 0.31 10.95
CA SER A 49 8.42 1.58 10.86
C SER A 49 8.38 2.14 9.43
N VAL A 50 9.50 2.06 8.71
CA VAL A 50 9.55 2.48 7.30
C VAL A 50 8.60 1.64 6.46
N ALA A 51 8.68 0.31 6.57
CA ALA A 51 7.83 -0.61 5.82
C ALA A 51 6.35 -0.38 6.09
N LYS A 52 5.96 -0.27 7.36
CA LYS A 52 4.56 -0.09 7.75
C LYS A 52 4.00 1.27 7.32
N SER A 53 4.78 2.34 7.44
CA SER A 53 4.43 3.68 6.94
C SER A 53 4.24 3.70 5.42
N HIS A 54 5.18 3.08 4.68
CA HIS A 54 5.13 3.05 3.23
C HIS A 54 3.95 2.20 2.71
N CYS A 55 3.75 1.00 3.27
CA CYS A 55 2.60 0.16 2.94
C CYS A 55 1.27 0.87 3.24
N GLY A 56 1.15 1.51 4.42
CA GLY A 56 -0.06 2.21 4.83
C GLY A 56 -0.41 3.39 3.92
N ARG A 57 0.59 4.17 3.49
CA ARG A 57 0.40 5.30 2.57
C ARG A 57 -0.20 4.85 1.24
N HIS A 58 0.35 3.81 0.60
CA HIS A 58 -0.02 3.46 -0.77
C HIS A 58 -1.18 2.47 -0.87
N ALA A 59 -1.39 1.60 0.11
CA ALA A 59 -2.44 0.57 0.04
C ALA A 59 -3.84 1.16 -0.19
N THR A 60 -4.19 2.26 0.48
CA THR A 60 -5.51 2.89 0.32
C THR A 60 -5.69 3.52 -1.05
N GLU A 61 -4.66 4.20 -1.56
CA GLU A 61 -4.70 4.88 -2.85
C GLU A 61 -4.86 3.85 -3.98
N ILE A 62 -4.01 2.82 -3.98
CA ILE A 62 -4.04 1.74 -4.96
C ILE A 62 -5.41 1.06 -4.99
N ILE A 63 -5.93 0.63 -3.83
CA ILE A 63 -7.19 -0.12 -3.79
C ILE A 63 -8.38 0.76 -4.17
N ARG A 64 -8.40 2.03 -3.74
CA ARG A 64 -9.45 2.98 -4.14
C ARG A 64 -9.46 3.15 -5.66
N ASP A 65 -8.30 3.31 -6.28
CA ASP A 65 -8.21 3.42 -7.74
C ASP A 65 -8.60 2.12 -8.44
N CYS A 66 -8.26 0.95 -7.89
CA CYS A 66 -8.75 -0.33 -8.40
C CYS A 66 -10.28 -0.39 -8.40
N VAL A 67 -10.95 -0.02 -7.30
CA VAL A 67 -12.42 0.05 -7.24
C VAL A 67 -12.95 1.00 -8.30
N GLN A 68 -12.39 2.21 -8.40
CA GLN A 68 -12.84 3.23 -9.33
C GLN A 68 -12.69 2.81 -10.80
N MET A 69 -11.62 2.10 -11.15
CA MET A 69 -11.37 1.61 -12.52
C MET A 69 -12.35 0.52 -12.94
N HIS A 70 -12.88 -0.25 -12.00
CA HIS A 70 -13.92 -1.25 -12.27
C HIS A 70 -15.32 -0.62 -12.32
N GLY A 71 -15.51 0.58 -11.76
CA GLY A 71 -16.80 1.26 -11.75
C GLY A 71 -17.81 0.54 -10.86
N GLY A 72 -19.06 0.42 -11.31
CA GLY A 72 -20.15 -0.16 -10.50
C GLY A 72 -19.88 -1.58 -10.02
N ILE A 73 -19.25 -2.44 -10.83
CA ILE A 73 -18.91 -3.82 -10.42
C ILE A 73 -17.81 -3.86 -9.34
N GLY A 74 -17.01 -2.78 -9.21
CA GLY A 74 -15.99 -2.68 -8.17
C GLY A 74 -16.55 -2.51 -6.75
N VAL A 75 -17.84 -2.21 -6.62
CA VAL A 75 -18.55 -2.07 -5.33
C VAL A 75 -19.55 -3.19 -5.07
N THR A 76 -19.72 -4.13 -5.99
CA THR A 76 -20.53 -5.34 -5.78
C THR A 76 -19.68 -6.45 -5.16
N ASP A 77 -20.32 -7.52 -4.70
CA ASP A 77 -19.65 -8.72 -4.21
C ASP A 77 -19.26 -9.70 -5.34
N ASP A 78 -19.49 -9.33 -6.61
CA ASP A 78 -19.12 -10.15 -7.78
C ASP A 78 -17.59 -10.20 -7.97
N LEU A 79 -16.87 -9.20 -7.47
CA LEU A 79 -15.40 -9.14 -7.47
C LEU A 79 -14.88 -8.91 -6.05
N GLU A 80 -13.76 -9.54 -5.72
CA GLU A 80 -13.15 -9.42 -4.37
C GLU A 80 -12.49 -8.06 -4.08
N ILE A 81 -12.56 -7.08 -4.99
CA ILE A 81 -11.90 -5.78 -4.84
C ILE A 81 -12.40 -5.05 -3.58
N GLY A 82 -13.72 -5.10 -3.33
CA GLY A 82 -14.32 -4.55 -2.12
C GLY A 82 -13.87 -5.27 -0.83
N PHE A 83 -13.54 -6.55 -0.90
CA PHE A 83 -12.98 -7.30 0.22
C PHE A 83 -11.56 -6.82 0.56
N PHE A 84 -10.69 -6.62 -0.44
CA PHE A 84 -9.35 -6.09 -0.21
C PHE A 84 -9.36 -4.67 0.36
N LEU A 85 -10.34 -3.83 -0.02
CA LEU A 85 -10.52 -2.50 0.58
C LEU A 85 -10.78 -2.59 2.09
N LYS A 86 -11.70 -3.47 2.51
CA LYS A 86 -12.02 -3.70 3.92
C LYS A 86 -10.79 -4.20 4.69
N ARG A 87 -10.05 -5.15 4.11
CA ARG A 87 -8.80 -5.67 4.72
C ARG A 87 -7.72 -4.61 4.86
N ALA A 88 -7.50 -3.79 3.83
CA ALA A 88 -6.50 -2.73 3.87
C ALA A 88 -6.83 -1.68 4.95
N ARG A 89 -8.11 -1.33 5.11
CA ARG A 89 -8.55 -0.44 6.19
C ARG A 89 -8.17 -0.96 7.57
N VAL A 90 -8.43 -2.23 7.83
CA VAL A 90 -8.03 -2.87 9.10
C VAL A 90 -6.50 -2.90 9.22
N ALA A 91 -5.80 -3.36 8.18
CA ALA A 91 -4.34 -3.49 8.16
C ALA A 91 -3.62 -2.15 8.42
N MET A 92 -4.20 -1.02 8.02
CA MET A 92 -3.64 0.30 8.30
C MET A 92 -3.83 0.78 9.74
N GLN A 93 -4.82 0.26 10.46
CA GLN A 93 -5.12 0.70 11.82
C GLN A 93 -4.44 -0.18 12.85
N ILE A 94 -4.37 -1.49 12.59
CA ILE A 94 -3.71 -2.42 13.50
C ILE A 94 -2.20 -2.15 13.55
N LEU A 95 -1.61 -2.30 14.74
CA LEU A 95 -0.18 -2.17 15.01
C LEU A 95 0.41 -0.77 14.75
N GLY A 96 -0.45 0.26 14.67
CA GLY A 96 -0.04 1.63 14.39
C GLY A 96 -0.22 2.01 12.93
N ASP A 97 -0.68 3.24 12.71
CA ASP A 97 -0.91 3.80 11.38
C ASP A 97 0.33 4.50 10.81
N THR A 98 0.19 5.07 9.61
CA THR A 98 1.28 5.79 8.94
C THR A 98 1.84 6.94 9.79
N GLY A 99 0.99 7.66 10.53
CA GLY A 99 1.41 8.76 11.40
C GLY A 99 2.23 8.26 12.58
N PHE A 100 1.73 7.23 13.26
CA PHE A 100 2.43 6.57 14.35
C PHE A 100 3.82 6.08 13.93
N HIS A 101 3.93 5.40 12.78
CA HIS A 101 5.21 4.86 12.33
C HIS A 101 6.19 5.93 11.86
N LYS A 102 5.71 7.04 11.28
CA LYS A 102 6.55 8.21 10.99
C LYS A 102 7.09 8.85 12.27
N ASN A 103 6.25 9.03 13.29
CA ASN A 103 6.69 9.54 14.58
C ASN A 103 7.70 8.60 15.25
N ARG A 104 7.40 7.30 15.29
CA ARG A 104 8.31 6.28 15.83
C ARG A 104 9.65 6.27 15.10
N TYR A 105 9.66 6.44 13.78
CA TYR A 105 10.89 6.60 13.01
C TYR A 105 11.69 7.82 13.49
N ALA A 106 11.04 8.98 13.64
CA ALA A 106 11.70 10.20 14.12
C ALA A 106 12.31 9.97 15.51
N THR A 107 11.53 9.45 16.47
CA THR A 107 12.00 9.17 17.83
C THR A 107 13.17 8.19 17.87
N LEU A 108 13.15 7.13 17.05
CA LEU A 108 14.25 6.16 16.99
C LEU A 108 15.55 6.74 16.40
N ASN A 109 15.46 7.83 15.64
CA ASN A 109 16.61 8.50 15.02
C ASN A 109 16.98 9.83 15.70
N GLY A 110 16.31 10.20 16.80
CA GLY A 110 16.60 11.42 17.55
C GLY A 110 16.09 12.72 16.93
N TYR A 111 15.05 12.66 16.10
CA TYR A 111 14.34 13.84 15.57
C TYR A 111 13.06 14.15 16.36
#